data_AF-A0A930XL68-F1
#
_entry.id   AF-A0A930XL68-F1
#
_cell.length_a   1.000
_cell.length_b   1.000
_cell.length_c   1.000
_cell.angle_alpha   90.00
_cell.angle_beta   90.00
_cell.angle_gamma   90.00
#
_symmetry.space_group_name_H-M   'P 1'
#
loop_
_entity.id
_entity.type
_entity.pdbx_description
1 polymer ?
#
loop_
_entity_poly.entity_id
_entity_poly.type
_entity_poly.pdbx_seq_one_letter_code
_entity_poly.pdbx_strand_id
1 'polypeptide(L)'
;MAILAALDAALQIPNLKPQLRLYTYANPRVGNIDFVNAYHQHLPNSYRIVNLADTVPLVPPSKLNGVYAHIGQKWAFLSQNDDLLPNHQIDTYRHAIDQSAEQQATNTYTDLKLLS
;
A
#
# COMPACT_ATOMS: atom_id res chain seq x y z
N MET A 1 3.65 9.94 -3.42
CA MET A 1 4.03 10.33 -4.80
C MET A 1 3.86 9.20 -5.81
N ALA A 2 4.42 8.00 -5.60
CA ALA A 2 4.33 6.89 -6.57
C ALA A 2 2.90 6.51 -6.99
N ILE A 3 1.94 6.44 -6.04
CA ILE A 3 0.54 6.10 -6.33
C ILE A 3 -0.12 7.10 -7.30
N LEU A 4 0.01 8.41 -7.02
CA LEU A 4 -0.58 9.44 -7.87
C LEU A 4 0.08 9.46 -9.25
N ALA A 5 1.41 9.32 -9.31
CA ALA A 5 2.13 9.26 -10.58
C ALA A 5 1.73 8.04 -11.43
N ALA A 6 1.53 6.89 -10.80
CA ALA A 6 1.10 5.68 -11.50
C ALA A 6 -0.35 5.80 -12.00
N LEU A 7 -1.25 6.39 -11.21
CA LEU A 7 -2.61 6.69 -11.66
C LEU A 7 -2.61 7.67 -12.83
N ASP A 8 -1.82 8.74 -12.74
CA ASP A 8 -1.72 9.76 -13.79
C ASP A 8 -1.18 9.16 -15.09
N ALA A 9 -0.11 8.36 -15.03
CA ALA A 9 0.42 7.64 -16.18
C ALA A 9 -0.61 6.68 -16.79
N ALA A 10 -1.36 5.96 -15.96
CA ALA A 10 -2.45 5.10 -16.43
C ALA A 10 -3.54 5.90 -17.15
N LEU A 11 -3.93 7.07 -16.63
CA LEU A 11 -4.97 7.92 -17.22
C LEU A 11 -4.52 8.57 -18.53
N GLN A 12 -3.31 9.11 -18.57
CA GLN A 12 -2.77 9.81 -19.75
C GLN A 12 -2.32 8.86 -20.86
N ILE A 13 -1.92 7.63 -20.52
CA ILE A 13 -1.37 6.67 -21.48
C ILE A 13 -2.12 5.33 -21.37
N PRO A 14 -3.34 5.21 -21.94
CA PRO A 14 -4.18 4.02 -21.79
C PRO A 14 -3.51 2.70 -22.19
N ASN A 15 -2.62 2.74 -23.18
CA ASN A 15 -1.88 1.57 -23.68
C ASN A 15 -0.88 1.01 -22.66
N LEU A 16 -0.46 1.81 -21.67
CA LEU A 16 0.42 1.35 -20.59
C LEU A 16 -0.34 0.65 -19.46
N LYS A 17 -1.65 0.87 -19.31
CA LYS A 17 -2.44 0.31 -18.19
C LYS A 17 -2.24 -1.21 -18.00
N PRO A 18 -2.25 -2.06 -19.04
CA PRO A 18 -2.08 -3.51 -18.85
C PRO A 18 -0.68 -3.91 -18.40
N GLN A 19 0.33 -3.07 -18.64
CA GLN A 19 1.74 -3.34 -18.37
C GLN A 19 2.20 -2.71 -17.05
N LEU A 20 1.48 -1.69 -16.57
CA LEU A 20 1.85 -0.94 -15.39
C LEU A 20 1.64 -1.78 -14.13
N ARG A 21 2.69 -1.82 -13.29
CA ARG A 21 2.68 -2.46 -11.98
C ARG A 21 3.25 -1.48 -10.98
N LEU A 22 2.54 -1.27 -9.88
CA LEU A 22 3.01 -0.40 -8.82
C LEU A 22 3.44 -1.23 -7.62
N TYR A 23 4.67 -1.00 -7.15
CA TYR A 23 5.17 -1.51 -5.88
C TYR A 23 5.45 -0.34 -4.96
N THR A 24 4.91 -0.39 -3.75
CA THR A 24 5.16 0.62 -2.72
C THR A 24 5.67 -0.04 -1.45
N TYR A 25 6.59 0.65 -0.78
CA TYR A 25 7.22 0.21 0.45
C TYR A 25 6.91 1.24 1.52
N ALA A 26 6.56 0.76 2.72
CA ALA A 26 6.30 1.61 3.88
C ALA A 26 5.23 2.69 3.64
N ASN A 27 4.30 2.45 2.70
CA ASN A 27 3.42 3.50 2.21
C ASN A 27 2.24 3.76 3.19
N PRO A 28 2.01 5.03 3.58
CA PRO A 28 0.87 5.42 4.41
C PRO A 28 -0.47 5.22 3.69
N ARG A 29 -1.58 5.48 4.38
CA ARG A 29 -2.90 5.61 3.75
C ARG A 29 -2.91 6.90 2.91
N VAL A 30 -3.55 6.85 1.75
CA VAL A 30 -3.38 7.89 0.72
C VAL A 30 -4.68 8.56 0.26
N GLY A 31 -5.84 7.99 0.58
CA GLY A 31 -7.10 8.64 0.22
C GLY A 31 -8.31 7.98 0.88
N ASN A 32 -9.46 8.58 0.60
CA ASN A 32 -10.74 8.04 1.03
C ASN A 32 -11.15 6.82 0.18
N ILE A 33 -12.29 6.24 0.52
CA ILE A 33 -12.79 5.03 -0.16
C ILE A 33 -13.10 5.28 -1.63
N ASP A 34 -13.66 6.45 -1.97
CA ASP A 34 -13.97 6.80 -3.36
C ASP A 34 -12.70 6.86 -4.21
N PHE A 35 -11.64 7.48 -3.70
CA PHE A 35 -10.34 7.53 -4.36
C PHE A 35 -9.75 6.13 -4.54
N VAL A 36 -9.78 5.27 -3.52
CA VAL A 36 -9.25 3.91 -3.61
C VAL A 36 -10.01 3.09 -4.66
N ASN A 37 -11.35 3.19 -4.67
CA ASN A 37 -12.18 2.49 -5.65
C ASN A 37 -11.91 2.98 -7.07
N ALA A 38 -11.85 4.30 -7.29
CA ALA A 38 -11.53 4.88 -8.59
C ALA A 38 -10.12 4.49 -9.07
N TYR A 39 -9.15 4.46 -8.16
CA TYR A 39 -7.79 4.00 -8.46
C TYR A 39 -7.80 2.54 -8.93
N HIS A 40 -8.48 1.63 -8.20
CA HIS A 40 -8.48 0.20 -8.53
C HIS A 40 -9.15 -0.12 -9.87
N GLN A 41 -10.08 0.72 -10.33
CA GLN A 41 -10.66 0.61 -11.67
C GLN A 41 -9.64 0.88 -12.79
N HIS A 42 -8.59 1.64 -12.52
CA HIS A 42 -7.58 2.02 -13.51
C HIS A 42 -6.27 1.25 -13.39
N LEU A 43 -5.86 0.89 -12.17
CA LEU A 43 -4.57 0.25 -11.91
C LEU A 43 -4.66 -0.87 -10.86
N PRO A 44 -5.32 -2.00 -11.16
CA PRO A 44 -5.51 -3.10 -10.22
C PRO A 44 -4.22 -3.83 -9.84
N ASN A 45 -3.19 -3.79 -10.70
CA ASN A 45 -1.88 -4.42 -10.49
C ASN A 45 -0.98 -3.56 -9.58
N SER A 46 -1.44 -3.32 -8.36
CA SER A 46 -0.73 -2.53 -7.36
C SER A 46 -0.48 -3.35 -6.10
N TYR A 47 0.72 -3.27 -5.55
CA TYR A 47 1.20 -4.03 -4.41
C TYR A 47 1.81 -3.09 -3.37
N ARG A 48 1.54 -3.37 -2.10
CA ARG A 48 2.09 -2.60 -0.99
C ARG A 48 2.74 -3.53 0.01
N ILE A 49 4.05 -3.38 0.16
CA ILE A 49 4.87 -4.13 1.08
C ILE A 49 4.93 -3.35 2.40
N VAL A 50 4.70 -4.04 3.52
CA VAL A 50 4.73 -3.46 4.86
C VAL A 50 5.56 -4.29 5.82
N ASN A 51 6.36 -3.62 6.64
CA ASN A 51 6.89 -4.18 7.87
C ASN A 51 5.83 -4.02 8.97
N LEU A 52 5.48 -5.10 9.66
CA LEU A 52 4.50 -5.05 10.76
C LEU A 52 4.99 -4.25 11.98
N ALA A 53 6.31 -4.03 12.11
CA ALA A 53 6.89 -3.17 13.15
C ALA A 53 7.00 -1.69 12.72
N ASP A 54 6.71 -1.36 11.47
CA ASP A 54 6.70 0.02 10.96
C ASP A 54 5.32 0.66 11.15
N THR A 55 5.28 1.80 11.84
CA THR A 55 4.04 2.52 12.12
C THR A 55 3.68 3.55 11.05
N VAL A 56 4.58 3.90 10.14
CA VAL A 56 4.29 4.86 9.05
C VAL A 56 3.17 4.37 8.12
N PRO A 57 3.08 3.07 7.75
CA PRO A 57 1.91 2.55 7.07
C PRO A 57 0.59 2.73 7.82
N LEU A 58 0.60 3.04 9.12
CA LEU A 58 -0.61 3.19 9.92
C LEU A 58 -1.12 4.64 9.99
N VAL A 59 -0.51 5.58 9.27
CA VAL A 59 -0.95 6.98 9.23
C VAL A 59 -1.53 7.38 7.86
N PRO A 60 -2.48 8.34 7.82
CA PRO A 60 -3.37 8.71 8.94
C PRO A 60 -4.13 7.48 9.46
N PRO A 61 -4.63 7.46 10.71
CA PRO A 61 -5.50 6.40 11.21
C PRO A 61 -6.64 6.10 10.24
N SER A 62 -7.10 4.83 10.19
CA SER A 62 -8.15 4.41 9.24
C SER A 62 -9.45 5.20 9.42
N LYS A 63 -9.70 5.69 10.63
CA LYS A 63 -10.80 6.60 10.96
C LYS A 63 -10.23 7.86 11.61
N LEU A 64 -10.23 8.96 10.85
CA LEU A 64 -9.85 10.29 11.34
C LEU A 64 -10.59 11.34 10.53
N ASN A 65 -11.69 11.90 11.08
CA ASN A 65 -12.56 12.86 10.36
C ASN A 65 -12.98 12.36 8.95
N GLY A 66 -13.14 11.04 8.81
CA GLY A 66 -13.32 10.35 7.53
C GLY A 66 -12.66 8.98 7.55
N VAL A 67 -12.84 8.21 6.47
CA VAL A 67 -12.17 6.92 6.28
C VAL A 67 -10.98 7.11 5.37
N TYR A 68 -9.81 6.67 5.80
CA TYR A 68 -8.61 6.57 4.98
C TYR A 68 -8.30 5.11 4.69
N ALA A 69 -7.94 4.81 3.46
CA ALA A 69 -7.64 3.46 3.01
C ALA A 69 -6.32 3.37 2.26
N HIS A 70 -5.85 2.12 2.18
CA HIS A 70 -4.68 1.76 1.41
C HIS A 70 -5.06 1.38 -0.01
N ILE A 71 -4.07 1.49 -0.89
CA ILE A 71 -4.12 0.98 -2.26
C ILE A 71 -3.23 -0.25 -2.39
N GLY A 72 -3.66 -1.16 -3.24
CA GLY A 72 -2.93 -2.35 -3.63
C GLY A 72 -3.08 -3.55 -2.70
N GLN A 73 -2.63 -4.70 -3.20
CA GLN A 73 -2.53 -5.94 -2.43
C GLN A 73 -1.46 -5.82 -1.36
N LYS A 74 -1.82 -6.08 -0.09
CA LYS A 74 -0.87 -6.03 1.02
C LYS A 74 0.00 -7.28 1.01
N TRP A 75 1.30 -7.05 1.06
CA TRP A 75 2.32 -8.05 1.39
C TRP A 75 3.01 -7.61 2.67
N ALA A 76 3.18 -8.53 3.61
CA ALA A 76 3.67 -8.18 4.95
C ALA A 76 4.77 -9.11 5.40
N PHE A 77 5.74 -8.54 6.12
CA PHE A 77 6.76 -9.26 6.88
C PHE A 77 6.89 -8.62 8.26
N LEU A 78 7.62 -9.27 9.17
CA LEU A 78 7.95 -8.71 10.48
C LEU A 78 9.47 -8.63 10.63
N SER A 79 9.97 -7.42 10.82
CA SER A 79 11.35 -7.16 11.25
C SER A 79 11.29 -6.05 12.30
N GLN A 80 11.59 -6.41 13.55
CA GLN A 80 11.61 -5.48 14.68
C GLN A 80 13.06 -5.12 14.98
N ASN A 81 13.40 -3.85 14.79
CA ASN A 81 14.74 -3.28 14.97
C ASN A 81 14.71 -2.20 16.07
N ASP A 82 13.95 -2.48 17.13
CA ASP A 82 13.74 -1.72 18.37
C ASP A 82 13.05 -0.35 18.25
N ASP A 83 13.42 0.47 17.28
CA ASP A 83 12.92 1.85 17.12
C ASP A 83 12.21 2.06 15.78
N LEU A 84 11.45 3.14 15.69
CA LEU A 84 10.70 3.57 14.51
C LEU A 84 11.60 3.69 13.28
N LEU A 85 12.73 4.39 13.40
CA LEU A 85 13.58 4.69 12.25
C LEU A 85 14.16 3.40 11.62
N PRO A 86 14.75 2.46 12.38
CA PRO A 86 15.18 1.18 11.83
C PRO A 86 14.05 0.32 11.25
N ASN A 87 12.84 0.40 11.77
CA ASN A 87 11.69 -0.34 11.21
C ASN A 87 11.21 0.22 9.87
N HIS A 88 11.38 1.53 9.66
CA HIS A 88 10.92 2.28 8.48
C HIS A 88 12.01 2.49 7.40
N GLN A 89 13.23 2.00 7.62
CA GLN A 89 14.32 2.14 6.64
C GLN A 89 14.16 1.21 5.43
N ILE A 90 14.51 1.70 4.24
CA ILE A 90 14.41 0.93 3.00
C ILE A 90 15.26 -0.35 3.02
N ASP A 91 16.38 -0.36 3.75
CA ASP A 91 17.25 -1.52 3.88
C ASP A 91 16.55 -2.68 4.61
N THR A 92 15.72 -2.38 5.61
CA THR A 92 14.89 -3.37 6.30
C THR A 92 13.90 -4.02 5.35
N TYR A 93 13.30 -3.25 4.45
CA TYR A 93 12.41 -3.75 3.41
C TYR A 93 13.15 -4.56 2.35
N ARG A 94 14.30 -4.07 1.89
CA ARG A 94 15.15 -4.78 0.93
C ARG A 94 15.58 -6.14 1.47
N HIS A 95 16.03 -6.20 2.72
CA HIS A 95 16.44 -7.45 3.34
C HIS A 95 15.31 -8.49 3.38
N ALA A 96 14.10 -8.06 3.72
CA ALA A 96 12.94 -8.95 3.72
C ALA A 96 12.63 -9.50 2.32
N ILE A 97 12.70 -8.65 1.28
CA ILE A 97 12.45 -9.05 -0.12
C ILE A 97 13.53 -10.01 -0.62
N ASP A 98 14.80 -9.73 -0.33
CA ASP A 98 15.93 -10.59 -0.73
C ASP A 98 15.80 -11.99 -0.11
N GLN A 99 15.12 -12.10 1.04
CA GLN A 99 14.79 -13.35 1.72
C GLN A 99 13.42 -13.93 1.35
N SER A 100 12.62 -13.24 0.53
CA SER A 100 11.22 -13.58 0.26
C SER A 100 10.40 -13.78 1.55
N ALA A 101 10.68 -12.96 2.57
CA ALA A 101 10.06 -13.05 3.88
C ALA A 101 8.63 -12.48 3.89
N GLU A 102 8.29 -11.66 2.90
CA GLU A 102 6.96 -11.09 2.74
C GLU A 102 5.95 -12.14 2.28
N GLN A 103 4.79 -12.15 2.94
CA GLN A 103 3.67 -13.01 2.57
C GLN A 103 2.50 -12.15 2.15
N GLN A 104 1.75 -12.64 1.16
CA GLN A 104 0.47 -12.03 0.82
C GLN A 104 -0.42 -12.09 2.06
N ALA A 105 -0.67 -10.93 2.66
CA ALA A 105 -1.66 -10.84 3.70
C ALA A 105 -3.03 -10.92 3.01
N THR A 106 -3.95 -11.69 3.58
CA THR A 106 -5.35 -11.65 3.14
C THR A 106 -5.85 -10.22 3.34
N ASN A 107 -5.99 -9.49 2.23
CA ASN A 107 -6.58 -8.17 2.22
C ASN A 107 -8.03 -8.29 2.69
N THR A 108 -8.33 -7.85 3.91
CA THR A 108 -9.70 -7.48 4.24
C THR A 108 -9.99 -6.12 3.58
N TYR A 109 -10.56 -6.18 2.37
CA TYR A 109 -11.63 -5.22 2.00
C TYR A 109 -12.83 -5.31 2.98
N THR A 110 -12.76 -6.20 3.98
CA THR A 110 -13.76 -6.46 5.02
C THR A 110 -13.93 -5.37 6.06
N ASP A 111 -13.16 -4.27 6.03
CA ASP A 111 -13.54 -3.07 6.78
C ASP A 111 -14.60 -2.21 6.05
N LEU A 112 -14.97 -2.58 4.81
CA LEU A 112 -15.95 -1.86 3.99
C LEU A 112 -17.27 -2.60 3.79
N LYS A 113 -17.39 -3.85 4.25
CA LYS A 113 -18.68 -4.56 4.31
C LYS A 113 -19.53 -4.24 5.54
N LEU A 114 -19.09 -3.31 6.39
CA LEU A 114 -19.82 -2.87 7.58
C LEU A 114 -20.54 -1.52 7.38
N LEU A 115 -20.62 -1.01 6.14
CA LEU A 115 -21.25 0.29 5.84
C LEU A 115 -22.22 0.24 4.63
N SER A 116 -22.78 -0.93 4.33
CA SER A 116 -23.94 -1.07 3.42
C SER A 116 -25.18 -1.48 4.20
#